data_AF-S8DHJ6-F1
#
_entry.id   AF-S8DHJ6-F1
#
_cell.length_a   1.000
_cell.length_b   1.000
_cell.length_c   1.000
_cell.angle_alpha   90.00
_cell.angle_beta   90.00
_cell.angle_gamma   90.00
#
_symmetry.space_group_name_H-M   'P 1'
#
loop_
_entity.id
_entity.type
_entity.pdbx_description
1 polymer ?
#
loop_
_entity_poly.entity_id
_entity_poly.type
_entity_poly.pdbx_seq_one_letter_code
_entity_poly.pdbx_strand_id
1 'polypeptide(L)' 'MSVSETKFEKAFYKYYKQATVGDVNTARPGMLDFVGKAKWDAWESVEGTIKEEARTKYILNASGDEESKKYIAEIE' A
#
# COMPACT_ATOMS: atom_id res chain seq x y z
N MET A 1 -13.69 11.66 -8.87
CA MET A 1 -12.63 10.69 -8.55
C MET A 1 -13.01 9.37 -9.19
N SER A 2 -12.28 8.97 -10.23
CA SER A 2 -12.47 7.67 -10.86
C SER A 2 -11.97 6.57 -9.93
N VAL A 3 -12.69 5.45 -9.88
CA VAL A 3 -12.39 4.28 -9.01
C VAL A 3 -10.95 3.76 -9.17
N SER A 4 -10.35 3.98 -10.36
CA SER A 4 -8.95 3.68 -10.66
C SER A 4 -7.96 4.51 -9.83
N GLU A 5 -8.16 5.83 -9.71
CA GLU A 5 -7.28 6.74 -8.96
C GLU A 5 -7.23 6.35 -7.47
N THR A 6 -8.38 5.97 -6.90
CA THR A 6 -8.48 5.53 -5.50
C THR A 6 -7.79 4.22 -5.20
N LYS A 7 -7.60 3.33 -6.19
CA LYS A 7 -6.88 2.05 -6.01
C LYS A 7 -5.37 2.29 -6.01
N PHE A 8 -4.89 3.20 -6.86
CA PHE A 8 -3.48 3.60 -6.91
C PHE A 8 -3.04 4.30 -5.62
N GLU A 9 -3.82 5.26 -5.10
CA GLU A 9 -3.46 5.98 -3.86
C GLU A 9 -3.23 5.06 -2.65
N LYS A 10 -4.04 4.00 -2.48
CA LYS A 10 -3.91 3.07 -1.34
C LYS A 10 -2.67 2.19 -1.44
N ALA A 11 -2.36 1.73 -2.65
CA ALA A 11 -1.20 0.87 -2.91
C ALA A 11 0.12 1.60 -2.70
N PHE A 12 0.18 2.88 -3.07
CA PHE A 12 1.32 3.73 -2.72
C PHE A 12 1.40 4.00 -1.23
N TYR A 13 0.27 4.33 -0.60
CA TYR A 13 0.23 4.65 0.82
C TYR A 13 0.74 3.49 1.69
N LYS A 14 0.30 2.24 1.43
CA LYS A 14 0.71 1.08 2.22
C LYS A 14 2.23 0.85 2.20
N TYR A 15 2.83 0.86 1.01
CA TYR A 15 4.27 0.63 0.86
C TYR A 15 5.10 1.83 1.33
N TYR A 16 4.61 3.05 1.13
CA TYR A 16 5.25 4.25 1.68
C TYR A 16 5.32 4.19 3.21
N LYS A 17 4.20 3.85 3.86
CA LYS A 17 4.12 3.72 5.33
C LYS A 17 5.01 2.60 5.84
N GLN A 18 4.99 1.44 5.19
CA GLN A 18 5.83 0.30 5.54
C GLN A 18 7.32 0.58 5.34
N ALA A 19 7.71 1.28 4.26
CA ALA A 19 9.09 1.64 3.98
C ALA A 19 9.67 2.71 4.93
N THR A 20 8.81 3.60 5.45
CA THR A 20 9.23 4.72 6.31
C THR A 20 9.09 4.36 7.79
N VAL A 21 7.88 4.01 8.21
CA VAL A 21 7.53 3.67 9.60
C VAL A 21 7.89 2.23 9.91
N GLY A 22 7.63 1.31 8.99
CA GLY A 22 7.61 -0.14 9.27
C GLY A 22 6.18 -0.60 9.55
N ASP A 23 6.06 -1.68 10.32
CA ASP A 23 4.79 -2.29 10.68
C ASP A 23 3.79 -1.30 11.30
N VAL A 24 2.51 -1.56 11.06
CA VAL A 24 1.43 -0.72 11.55
C VAL A 24 1.45 -0.67 13.08
N ASN A 25 1.51 0.55 13.63
CA ASN A 25 1.67 0.78 15.07
C ASN A 25 0.62 1.75 15.64
N THR A 26 -0.47 1.95 14.89
CA THR A 26 -1.57 2.86 15.26
C THR A 26 -2.88 2.10 15.31
N ALA A 27 -3.82 2.57 16.14
CA ALA A 27 -5.15 1.98 16.20
C ALA A 27 -5.92 2.22 14.89
N ARG A 28 -6.75 1.24 14.52
CA ARG A 28 -7.60 1.33 13.34
C ARG A 28 -8.62 2.47 13.46
N PRO A 29 -8.76 3.36 12.46
CA PRO A 29 -9.74 4.43 12.46
C PRO A 29 -11.19 3.94 12.61
N GLY A 30 -12.04 4.77 13.19
CA GLY A 30 -13.46 4.46 13.40
C GLY A 30 -14.25 4.31 12.10
N MET A 31 -15.38 3.61 12.14
CA MET A 31 -16.17 3.25 10.94
C MET A 31 -16.67 4.45 10.11
N LEU A 32 -16.74 5.65 10.69
CA LEU A 32 -17.17 6.87 10.00
C LEU A 32 -16.05 7.51 9.15
N ASP A 33 -14.79 7.14 9.39
CA ASP A 33 -13.65 7.57 8.57
C ASP A 33 -13.31 6.50 7.51
N PHE A 34 -14.10 6.47 6.45
CA PHE A 34 -13.94 5.48 5.38
C PHE A 34 -12.59 5.58 4.66
N VAL A 35 -12.02 6.79 4.55
CA VAL A 35 -10.76 7.02 3.85
C VAL A 35 -9.57 6.61 4.73
N GLY A 36 -9.56 7.07 5.99
CA GLY A 36 -8.53 6.70 6.95
C GLY A 36 -8.54 5.20 7.21
N LYS A 37 -9.73 4.60 7.40
CA LYS A 37 -9.90 3.14 7.54
C LYS A 37 -9.32 2.39 6.34
N ALA A 38 -9.64 2.80 5.11
CA ALA A 38 -9.13 2.13 3.92
C ALA A 38 -7.61 2.25 3.74
N LYS A 39 -7.02 3.39 4.13
CA LYS A 39 -5.57 3.61 4.13
C LYS A 39 -4.88 2.77 5.20
N TRP A 40 -5.49 2.69 6.39
CA TRP A 40 -5.01 1.88 7.50
C TRP A 40 -5.07 0.39 7.16
N ASP A 41 -6.20 -0.10 6.66
CA ASP A 41 -6.37 -1.50 6.23
C ASP A 41 -5.34 -1.90 5.16
N ALA A 42 -5.02 -0.98 4.25
CA ALA A 42 -3.99 -1.23 3.24
C ALA A 42 -2.59 -1.33 3.86
N TRP A 43 -2.27 -0.52 4.87
CA TRP A 43 -0.98 -0.56 5.56
C TRP A 43 -0.85 -1.80 6.45
N GLU A 44 -1.91 -2.16 7.18
CA GLU A 44 -1.98 -3.42 7.93
C GLU A 44 -1.74 -4.64 7.01
N SER A 45 -2.30 -4.63 5.79
CA SER A 45 -2.15 -5.76 4.87
C SER A 45 -0.71 -6.04 4.38
N VAL A 46 0.26 -5.17 4.69
CA VAL A 46 1.67 -5.34 4.31
C VAL A 46 2.59 -5.42 5.53
N GLU A 47 2.02 -5.59 6.72
CA GLU A 47 2.76 -5.86 7.95
C GLU A 47 3.70 -7.06 7.76
N GLY A 48 4.90 -6.98 8.32
CA GLY A 48 5.96 -7.98 8.15
C GLY A 48 6.81 -7.79 6.88
N THR A 49 6.40 -6.93 5.93
CA THR A 49 7.23 -6.62 4.77
C THR A 49 8.43 -5.76 5.20
N ILE A 50 9.64 -6.20 4.89
CA ILE A 50 10.86 -5.44 5.23
C ILE A 50 10.95 -4.14 4.43
N LYS A 51 11.60 -3.12 4.99
CA LYS A 51 11.64 -1.76 4.41
C LYS A 51 12.17 -1.71 2.98
N GLU A 52 13.16 -2.54 2.64
CA GLU A 52 13.73 -2.59 1.28
C GLU A 52 12.73 -3.14 0.28
N GLU A 53 12.05 -4.23 0.63
CA GLU A 53 11.02 -4.85 -0.21
C GLU A 53 9.83 -3.90 -0.41
N ALA A 54 9.43 -3.18 0.64
CA ALA A 54 8.40 -2.16 0.55
C ALA A 54 8.78 -1.01 -0.42
N ARG A 55 10.05 -0.55 -0.42
CA ARG A 55 10.52 0.47 -1.39
C ARG A 55 10.49 -0.05 -2.82
N THR A 56 10.94 -1.28 -3.05
CA THR A 56 10.89 -1.91 -4.37
C THR A 56 9.46 -2.01 -4.87
N LYS A 57 8.52 -2.50 -4.04
CA LYS A 57 7.10 -2.57 -4.38
C LYS A 57 6.47 -1.19 -4.61
N TYR A 58 6.89 -0.15 -3.87
CA TYR A 58 6.46 1.24 -4.10
C TYR A 58 6.90 1.74 -5.48
N ILE A 59 8.19 1.57 -5.83
CA ILE A 59 8.74 2.01 -7.12
C ILE A 59 8.12 1.23 -8.27
N LEU A 60 7.94 -0.08 -8.11
CA LEU A 60 7.31 -0.96 -9.09
C LEU A 60 5.87 -0.54 -9.40
N ASN A 61 5.10 -0.17 -8.38
CA ASN A 61 3.76 0.39 -8.56
C ASN A 61 3.77 1.79 -9.20
N ALA A 62 4.86 2.55 -9.01
CA ALA A 62 5.01 3.90 -9.53
C ALA A 62 5.27 3.96 -11.03
N SER A 63 6.07 3.02 -11.54
CA SER A 63 6.46 2.99 -12.95
C SER A 63 5.28 2.72 -13.89
N GLY A 64 4.17 2.16 -13.40
CA GLY A 64 2.91 2.06 -14.15
C GLY A 64 2.91 1.02 -15.29
N ASP A 65 4.03 0.33 -15.52
CA ASP A 65 4.16 -0.68 -16.58
C ASP A 65 3.29 -1.91 -16.32
N GLU A 66 2.65 -2.45 -17.37
CA GLU A 66 1.81 -3.66 -17.30
C GLU A 66 2.60 -4.89 -16.78
N GLU A 67 3.89 -4.95 -17.07
CA GLU A 67 4.79 -6.01 -16.63
C GLU A 67 5.01 -5.98 -15.10
N SER A 68 5.09 -4.78 -14.53
CA SER A 68 5.21 -4.55 -13.09
C SER A 68 4.02 -5.10 -12.31
N LYS A 69 2.80 -5.05 -12.87
CA LYS A 69 1.59 -5.63 -12.26
C LYS A 69 1.64 -7.15 -12.20
N LYS A 70 2.29 -7.78 -13.18
CA LYS A 70 2.44 -9.24 -13.28
C LYS A 70 3.40 -9.76 -12.20
N TYR A 71 4.53 -9.08 -12.02
CA TYR A 71 5.47 -9.38 -10.92
C TYR A 71 4.82 -9.21 -9.53
N ILE A 72 3.94 -8.22 -9.34
CA ILE A 72 3.23 -8.04 -8.05
C ILE A 72 2.28 -9.23 -7.78
N ALA A 73 1.53 -9.70 -8.78
CA ALA A 73 0.60 -10.81 -8.63
C ALA A 73 1.27 -12.18 -8.41
N GLU A 74 2.58 -12.29 -8.66
CA GLU A 74 3.38 -13.49 -8.43
C GLU A 74 4.07 -13.47 -7.05
N ILE A 75 4.09 -12.30 -6.39
CA ILE A 75 4.66 -12.10 -5.05
C ILE A 75 3.56 -12.11 -3.96
N GLU A 76 2.33 -11.71 -4.30
CA GLU A 76 1.12 -11.88 -3.47
C GLU A 76 0.58 -13.31 -3.54
#